data_AF-A0A3D1VHC7-F1
#
_entry.id   AF-A0A3D1VHC7-F1
#
_cell.length_a   1.000
_cell.length_b   1.000
_cell.length_c   1.000
_cell.angle_alpha   90.00
_cell.angle_beta   90.00
_cell.angle_gamma   90.00
#
_symmetry.space_group_name_H-M   'P 1'
#
loop_
_entity.id
_entity.type
_entity.pdbx_description
1 polymer ?
#
loop_
_entity_poly.entity_id
_entity_poly.type
_entity_poly.pdbx_seq_one_letter_code
_entity_poly.pdbx_strand_id
1 'polypeptide(L)'
;MSALYYCRQTTTACKGIPYPSKTHPYRYGTSGCVYTSGCGVCASLMALRNSTTRVFNTRQWTHRCLGMGARAAEGTDMAVVARYMKEKYGMDYAITTDMDRLVAHLKQGYKAIINVSGGGKMLFSNSGHYVLAAGIDKNGNLVILDPYWYDGKFTLTAARRKYTRVKNGREVYVRPADLKGDVLSLWLFTPKRDVRLAYSTQDIHYRKPAPTAPTVKPGTYHLTAVRGIYKGAGAASGRKTVGKLTENGKAHATASNPKADAYLKKGTAVTLTDIRLLSTGNLWGHCPSGWLCIWEKKGNKTFIK
;
A
#
# COMPACT_ATOMS: atom_id res chain seq x y z
N MET A 1 -4.02 -4.78 1.02
CA MET A 1 -4.44 -3.44 0.56
C MET A 1 -3.20 -2.57 0.37
N SER A 2 -3.20 -1.70 -0.64
CA SER A 2 -2.11 -0.75 -0.91
C SER A 2 -1.86 0.19 0.26
N ALA A 3 -0.60 0.43 0.59
CA ALA A 3 -0.18 1.35 1.66
C ALA A 3 -0.27 2.82 1.24
N LEU A 4 -0.64 3.11 -0.01
CA LEU A 4 -0.77 4.48 -0.48
C LEU A 4 -1.86 5.22 0.29
N TYR A 5 -1.52 6.40 0.78
CA TYR A 5 -2.50 7.35 1.27
C TYR A 5 -3.30 7.92 0.10
N TYR A 6 -4.62 7.92 0.24
CA TYR A 6 -5.55 8.40 -0.77
C TYR A 6 -6.47 9.48 -0.18
N CYS A 7 -6.54 10.61 -0.86
CA CYS A 7 -7.42 11.72 -0.53
C CYS A 7 -8.40 11.94 -1.68
N ARG A 8 -9.67 11.60 -1.45
CA ARG A 8 -10.76 11.77 -2.42
C ARG A 8 -11.53 13.05 -2.10
N GLN A 9 -11.65 13.93 -3.09
CA GLN A 9 -12.34 15.22 -2.94
C GLN A 9 -13.87 15.04 -2.93
N THR A 10 -14.40 14.03 -3.62
CA THR A 10 -15.84 13.79 -3.79
C THR A 10 -16.49 13.08 -2.60
N THR A 11 -15.98 13.30 -1.38
CA THR A 11 -16.55 12.75 -0.15
C THR A 11 -17.49 13.75 0.50
N THR A 12 -18.49 13.28 1.26
CA THR A 12 -19.42 14.15 2.00
C THR A 12 -18.68 15.11 2.94
N ALA A 13 -17.61 14.64 3.60
CA ALA A 13 -16.79 15.48 4.47
C ALA A 13 -16.17 16.69 3.73
N CYS A 14 -15.77 16.52 2.47
CA CYS A 14 -15.16 17.59 1.68
C CYS A 14 -16.17 18.68 1.25
N LYS A 15 -17.48 18.43 1.32
CA LYS A 15 -18.53 19.47 1.14
C LYS A 15 -18.47 20.52 2.25
N GLY A 16 -18.08 20.09 3.46
CA GLY A 16 -17.92 20.92 4.66
C GLY A 16 -16.51 21.47 4.90
N ILE A 17 -15.63 21.43 3.89
CA ILE A 17 -14.28 22.03 3.99
C ILE A 17 -14.24 23.21 3.01
N PRO A 18 -14.33 24.47 3.52
CA PRO A 18 -14.24 25.66 2.70
C PRO A 18 -12.90 25.76 1.96
N TYR A 19 -12.98 26.12 0.69
CA TYR A 19 -11.86 26.45 -0.17
C TYR A 19 -12.28 27.55 -1.17
N PRO A 20 -12.69 28.73 -0.68
CA PRO A 20 -13.35 29.75 -1.49
C PRO A 20 -12.36 30.58 -2.31
N SER A 21 -12.77 31.05 -3.48
CA SER A 21 -12.13 32.14 -4.23
C SER A 21 -13.13 33.27 -4.48
N LYS A 22 -12.68 34.42 -5.03
CA LYS A 22 -13.56 35.53 -5.38
C LYS A 22 -14.65 35.11 -6.37
N THR A 23 -14.31 34.27 -7.36
CA THR A 23 -15.27 33.75 -8.35
C THR A 23 -16.10 32.57 -7.82
N HIS A 24 -15.60 31.86 -6.81
CA HIS A 24 -16.26 30.70 -6.21
C HIS A 24 -16.38 30.86 -4.68
N PRO A 25 -17.34 31.65 -4.19
CA PRO A 25 -17.59 31.76 -2.75
C PRO A 25 -18.06 30.41 -2.18
N TYR A 26 -17.76 30.17 -0.90
CA TYR A 26 -18.12 28.91 -0.26
C TYR A 26 -19.65 28.73 -0.19
N ARG A 27 -20.14 27.62 -0.74
CA ARG A 27 -21.50 27.11 -0.57
C ARG A 27 -21.42 25.60 -0.36
N TYR A 28 -22.04 25.10 0.70
CA TYR A 28 -21.89 23.71 1.12
C TYR A 28 -22.13 22.73 -0.03
N GLY A 29 -21.07 22.03 -0.43
CA GLY A 29 -21.10 21.00 -1.47
C GLY A 29 -21.36 21.47 -2.92
N THR A 30 -21.54 22.77 -3.16
CA THR A 30 -21.91 23.30 -4.48
C THR A 30 -20.98 24.38 -5.01
N SER A 31 -20.20 25.06 -4.15
CA SER A 31 -19.18 26.02 -4.60
C SER A 31 -18.10 26.26 -3.55
N GLY A 32 -16.91 26.67 -4.01
CA GLY A 32 -15.84 27.15 -3.13
C GLY A 32 -15.47 26.20 -2.00
N CYS A 33 -15.52 24.89 -2.22
CA CYS A 33 -15.20 23.86 -1.24
C CYS A 33 -14.29 22.80 -1.85
N VAL A 34 -13.68 21.96 -1.00
CA VAL A 34 -12.80 20.89 -1.49
C VAL A 34 -13.54 19.93 -2.44
N TYR A 35 -14.83 19.69 -2.21
CA TYR A 35 -15.64 18.83 -3.07
C TYR A 35 -15.68 19.29 -4.53
N THR A 36 -15.81 20.60 -4.76
CA THR A 36 -15.96 21.19 -6.10
C THR A 36 -14.64 21.63 -6.72
N SER A 37 -13.66 22.05 -5.91
CA SER A 37 -12.48 22.79 -6.38
C SER A 37 -11.17 22.32 -5.75
N GLY A 38 -11.19 21.18 -5.06
CA GLY A 38 -10.10 20.70 -4.21
C GLY A 38 -9.11 19.73 -4.86
N CYS A 39 -9.13 19.53 -6.18
CA CYS A 39 -8.29 18.51 -6.83
C CYS A 39 -6.79 18.72 -6.53
N GLY A 40 -6.32 19.96 -6.63
CA GLY A 40 -4.94 20.31 -6.29
C GLY A 40 -4.61 20.16 -4.81
N VAL A 41 -5.54 20.50 -3.90
CA VAL A 41 -5.39 20.25 -2.45
C VAL A 41 -5.23 18.76 -2.17
N CYS A 42 -6.11 17.93 -2.73
CA CYS A 42 -6.07 16.49 -2.53
C CYS A 42 -4.85 15.84 -3.19
N ALA A 43 -4.52 16.20 -4.43
CA ALA A 43 -3.35 15.68 -5.15
C ALA A 43 -2.04 16.01 -4.43
N SER A 44 -1.90 17.26 -3.97
CA SER A 44 -0.72 17.69 -3.19
C SER A 44 -0.66 17.02 -1.82
N LEU A 45 -1.78 16.86 -1.11
CA LEU A 45 -1.78 16.10 0.14
C LEU A 45 -1.33 14.65 -0.07
N MET A 46 -1.80 14.02 -1.16
CA MET A 46 -1.35 12.66 -1.50
C MET A 46 0.14 12.64 -1.86
N ALA A 47 0.65 13.61 -2.62
CA ALA A 47 2.09 13.70 -2.91
C ALA A 47 2.91 13.82 -1.62
N LEU A 48 2.48 14.67 -0.68
CA LEU A 48 3.14 14.88 0.59
C LEU A 48 3.16 13.62 1.46
N ARG A 49 2.01 12.99 1.66
CA ARG A 49 1.86 11.83 2.55
C ARG A 49 2.44 10.54 2.01
N ASN A 50 2.52 10.40 0.68
CA ASN A 50 3.15 9.25 0.05
C ASN A 50 4.67 9.42 -0.12
N SER A 51 5.21 10.61 0.14
CA SER A 51 6.64 10.93 0.00
C SER A 51 7.30 11.43 1.27
N THR A 52 6.60 11.45 2.42
CA THR A 52 7.14 11.91 3.71
C THR A 52 6.45 11.20 4.87
N THR A 53 6.94 11.44 6.09
CA THR A 53 6.30 11.00 7.35
C THR A 53 5.21 11.94 7.84
N ARG A 54 4.86 13.01 7.10
CA ARG A 54 3.81 13.95 7.50
C ARG A 54 2.43 13.30 7.43
N VAL A 55 1.57 13.63 8.38
CA VAL A 55 0.26 12.93 8.58
C VAL A 55 -0.96 13.86 8.53
N PHE A 56 -0.91 14.94 7.75
CA PHE A 56 -2.03 15.88 7.63
C PHE A 56 -3.32 15.19 7.15
N ASN A 57 -4.46 15.62 7.69
CA ASN A 57 -5.75 15.33 7.09
C ASN A 57 -6.14 16.39 6.05
N THR A 58 -7.21 16.15 5.30
CA THR A 58 -7.67 17.05 4.23
C THR A 58 -7.93 18.46 4.73
N ARG A 59 -8.64 18.62 5.86
CA ARG A 59 -8.97 19.94 6.43
C ARG A 59 -7.73 20.73 6.82
N GLN A 60 -6.78 20.08 7.50
CA GLN A 60 -5.51 20.70 7.89
C GLN A 60 -4.72 21.15 6.66
N TRP A 61 -4.65 20.31 5.62
CA TRP A 61 -3.93 20.66 4.40
C TRP A 61 -4.63 21.77 3.62
N THR A 62 -5.96 21.76 3.51
CA THR A 62 -6.72 22.87 2.92
C THR A 62 -6.43 24.19 3.61
N HIS A 63 -6.41 24.19 4.95
CA HIS A 63 -6.08 25.39 5.71
C HIS A 63 -4.66 25.89 5.41
N ARG A 64 -3.68 24.99 5.24
CA ARG A 64 -2.33 25.35 4.78
C ARG A 64 -2.35 25.93 3.37
N CYS A 65 -3.07 25.32 2.43
CA CYS A 65 -3.19 25.83 1.05
C CYS A 65 -3.79 27.26 1.03
N LEU A 66 -4.80 27.53 1.85
CA LEU A 66 -5.35 28.87 1.99
C LEU A 66 -4.33 29.84 2.60
N GLY A 67 -3.70 29.46 3.71
CA GLY A 67 -2.72 30.30 4.40
C GLY A 67 -1.47 30.62 3.59
N MET A 68 -1.09 29.75 2.63
CA MET A 68 0.03 30.01 1.69
C MET A 68 -0.41 30.75 0.43
N GLY A 69 -1.69 31.10 0.27
CA GLY A 69 -2.20 31.77 -0.93
C GLY A 69 -2.30 30.88 -2.17
N ALA A 70 -2.34 29.55 -2.01
CA ALA A 70 -2.39 28.62 -3.13
C ALA A 70 -3.77 28.51 -3.80
N ARG A 71 -4.81 29.17 -3.27
CA ARG A 71 -6.15 29.12 -3.87
C ARG A 71 -6.20 30.02 -5.11
N ALA A 72 -6.32 29.42 -6.28
CA ALA A 72 -6.55 30.10 -7.55
C ALA A 72 -8.05 30.34 -7.81
N ALA A 73 -8.40 31.01 -8.92
CA ALA A 73 -9.79 31.28 -9.29
C ALA A 73 -10.65 30.00 -9.33
N GLU A 74 -10.18 29.00 -10.07
CA GLU A 74 -10.90 27.72 -10.27
C GLU A 74 -10.39 26.61 -9.35
N GLY A 75 -9.08 26.57 -9.08
CA GLY A 75 -8.43 25.43 -8.43
C GLY A 75 -7.32 25.81 -7.44
N THR A 76 -6.19 25.13 -7.55
CA THR A 76 -5.02 25.35 -6.70
C THR A 76 -3.86 25.73 -7.58
N ASP A 77 -3.13 26.77 -7.22
CA ASP A 77 -1.84 27.09 -7.80
C ASP A 77 -0.80 26.10 -7.28
N MET A 78 -0.43 25.16 -8.13
CA MET A 78 0.54 24.12 -7.78
C MET A 78 1.97 24.66 -7.62
N ALA A 79 2.31 25.80 -8.23
CA ALA A 79 3.63 26.40 -8.07
C ALA A 79 3.85 26.91 -6.64
N VAL A 80 2.82 27.55 -6.08
CA VAL A 80 2.82 27.99 -4.67
C VAL A 80 2.95 26.80 -3.73
N VAL A 81 2.17 25.74 -3.97
CA VAL A 81 2.21 24.52 -3.16
C VAL A 81 3.57 23.82 -3.24
N ALA A 82 4.12 23.66 -4.45
CA ALA A 82 5.40 22.98 -4.66
C ALA A 82 6.56 23.72 -3.97
N ARG A 83 6.59 25.05 -4.07
CA ARG A 83 7.55 25.90 -3.36
C ARG A 83 7.43 25.75 -1.84
N TYR A 84 6.21 25.79 -1.33
CA TYR A 84 5.95 25.57 0.09
C TYR A 84 6.42 24.18 0.56
N MET A 85 6.19 23.13 -0.22
CA MET A 85 6.65 21.78 0.10
C MET A 85 8.17 21.66 0.10
N LYS A 86 8.85 22.31 -0.84
CA LYS A 86 10.31 22.40 -0.86
C LYS A 86 10.84 23.04 0.42
N GLU A 87 10.37 24.25 0.73
CA GLU A 87 10.85 25.04 1.86
C GLU A 87 10.53 24.42 3.22
N LYS A 88 9.32 23.86 3.40
CA LYS A 88 8.86 23.39 4.72
C LYS A 88 9.06 21.90 4.95
N TYR A 89 9.14 21.10 3.88
CA TYR A 89 9.17 19.64 3.98
C TYR A 89 10.35 18.99 3.24
N GLY A 90 11.24 19.77 2.63
CA GLY A 90 12.41 19.24 1.94
C GLY A 90 12.06 18.39 0.73
N MET A 91 10.96 18.73 0.04
CA MET A 91 10.52 18.06 -1.17
C MET A 91 10.87 18.93 -2.37
N ASP A 92 12.02 18.66 -2.98
CA ASP A 92 12.41 19.31 -4.23
C ASP A 92 11.40 18.98 -5.33
N TYR A 93 11.36 19.81 -6.36
CA TYR A 93 10.47 19.58 -7.48
C TYR A 93 11.06 20.06 -8.81
N ALA A 94 10.59 19.46 -9.90
CA ALA A 94 10.82 19.89 -11.27
C ALA A 94 9.50 19.90 -12.04
N ILE A 95 9.40 20.79 -13.03
CA ILE A 95 8.23 20.89 -13.91
C ILE A 95 8.63 20.43 -15.31
N THR A 96 7.80 19.62 -15.95
CA THR A 96 8.03 19.16 -17.33
C THR A 96 6.71 18.77 -18.00
N THR A 97 6.73 18.48 -19.28
CA THR A 97 5.65 17.81 -20.04
C THR A 97 6.12 16.47 -20.62
N ASP A 98 7.38 16.11 -20.38
CA ASP A 98 8.00 14.91 -20.90
C ASP A 98 7.58 13.68 -20.08
N MET A 99 6.87 12.77 -20.74
CA MET A 99 6.41 11.51 -20.15
C MET A 99 7.56 10.55 -19.83
N ASP A 100 8.68 10.60 -20.56
CA ASP A 100 9.83 9.75 -20.30
C ASP A 100 10.56 10.20 -19.03
N ARG A 101 10.65 11.52 -18.80
CA ARG A 101 11.12 12.07 -17.52
C ARG A 101 10.22 11.67 -16.35
N LEU A 102 8.90 11.67 -16.53
CA LEU A 102 7.97 11.16 -15.53
C LEU A 102 8.22 9.67 -15.24
N VAL A 103 8.34 8.83 -16.27
CA VAL A 103 8.59 7.39 -16.12
C VAL A 103 9.91 7.16 -15.38
N ALA A 104 10.97 7.84 -15.77
CA ALA A 104 12.26 7.76 -15.09
C ALA A 104 12.16 8.18 -13.61
N HIS A 105 11.41 9.24 -13.33
CA HIS A 105 11.18 9.73 -11.96
C HIS A 105 10.41 8.72 -11.09
N LEU A 106 9.33 8.15 -11.61
CA LEU A 106 8.56 7.12 -10.91
C LEU A 106 9.36 5.83 -10.72
N LYS A 107 10.25 5.50 -11.67
CA LYS A 107 11.18 4.36 -11.54
C LYS A 107 12.17 4.52 -10.38
N GLN A 108 12.37 5.73 -9.84
CA GLN A 108 13.12 5.95 -8.60
C GLN A 108 12.25 5.83 -7.34
N GLY A 109 10.97 5.50 -7.48
CA GLY A 109 10.01 5.39 -6.38
C GLY A 109 9.39 6.73 -5.97
N TYR A 110 9.79 7.82 -6.62
CA TYR A 110 9.26 9.16 -6.35
C TYR A 110 7.85 9.36 -6.92
N LYS A 111 7.25 10.51 -6.62
CA LYS A 111 5.84 10.81 -6.94
C LYS A 111 5.76 12.02 -7.85
N ALA A 112 4.67 12.12 -8.61
CA ALA A 112 4.42 13.28 -9.44
C ALA A 112 2.94 13.66 -9.48
N ILE A 113 2.64 14.96 -9.50
CA ILE A 113 1.30 15.45 -9.78
C ILE A 113 1.20 15.73 -11.28
N ILE A 114 0.16 15.19 -11.91
CA ILE A 114 -0.16 15.41 -13.32
C ILE A 114 -1.31 16.41 -13.36
N ASN A 115 -1.12 17.52 -14.07
CA ASN A 115 -2.19 18.41 -14.48
C ASN A 115 -2.69 17.94 -15.84
N VAL A 116 -3.95 17.50 -15.92
CA VAL A 116 -4.59 17.17 -17.19
C VAL A 116 -5.43 18.36 -17.66
N SER A 117 -5.45 18.62 -18.97
CA SER A 117 -6.14 19.78 -19.55
C SER A 117 -7.63 19.54 -19.75
N GLY A 118 -8.06 18.28 -19.87
CA GLY A 118 -9.36 17.95 -20.47
C GLY A 118 -9.32 17.81 -21.99
N GLY A 119 -8.14 17.90 -22.61
CA GLY A 119 -7.92 17.53 -24.01
C GLY A 119 -7.63 16.03 -24.17
N GLY A 120 -7.28 15.63 -25.40
CA GLY A 120 -6.88 14.27 -25.72
C GLY A 120 -8.02 13.26 -25.53
N LYS A 121 -7.76 12.19 -24.77
CA LYS A 121 -8.71 11.11 -24.50
C LYS A 121 -9.58 11.36 -23.27
N MET A 122 -9.33 12.44 -22.52
CA MET A 122 -10.13 12.84 -21.35
C MET A 122 -10.26 11.75 -20.28
N LEU A 123 -9.18 11.00 -20.05
CA LEU A 123 -9.19 9.78 -19.22
C LEU A 123 -9.55 10.09 -17.77
N PHE A 124 -9.06 11.21 -17.23
CA PHE A 124 -9.29 11.61 -15.83
C PHE A 124 -10.26 12.79 -15.67
N SER A 125 -10.36 13.65 -16.68
CA SER A 125 -11.25 14.82 -16.65
C SER A 125 -11.50 15.31 -18.08
N ASN A 126 -12.61 16.03 -18.29
CA ASN A 126 -12.93 16.78 -19.51
C ASN A 126 -12.56 18.28 -19.38
N SER A 127 -11.93 18.66 -18.28
CA SER A 127 -11.39 20.00 -18.01
C SER A 127 -10.10 19.89 -17.18
N GLY A 128 -9.49 21.03 -16.84
CA GLY A 128 -8.33 21.13 -15.95
C GLY A 128 -8.50 20.32 -14.66
N HIS A 129 -7.56 19.41 -14.36
CA HIS A 129 -7.64 18.56 -13.16
C HIS A 129 -6.26 18.05 -12.71
N TYR A 130 -6.06 17.95 -11.40
CA TYR A 130 -4.83 17.39 -10.83
C TYR A 130 -5.05 15.96 -10.33
N VAL A 131 -4.18 15.05 -10.75
CA VAL A 131 -4.11 13.66 -10.25
C VAL A 131 -2.70 13.33 -9.78
N LEU A 132 -2.55 12.36 -8.88
CA LEU A 132 -1.23 11.91 -8.43
C LEU A 132 -0.82 10.65 -9.20
N ALA A 133 0.33 10.69 -9.89
CA ALA A 133 1.08 9.50 -10.24
C ALA A 133 1.86 9.03 -9.00
N ALA A 134 1.34 7.99 -8.36
CA ALA A 134 1.84 7.46 -7.10
C ALA A 134 2.96 6.41 -7.28
N GLY A 135 3.18 5.97 -8.51
CA GLY A 135 4.14 4.92 -8.82
C GLY A 135 4.03 4.42 -10.26
N ILE A 136 4.79 3.38 -10.56
CA ILE A 136 4.77 2.69 -11.85
C ILE A 136 4.80 1.18 -11.61
N ASP A 137 3.96 0.44 -12.31
CA ASP A 137 3.90 -1.02 -12.19
C ASP A 137 4.98 -1.72 -13.03
N LYS A 138 5.13 -3.03 -12.81
CA LYS A 138 6.12 -3.87 -13.51
C LYS A 138 5.91 -3.93 -15.03
N ASN A 139 4.72 -3.58 -15.52
CA ASN A 139 4.39 -3.56 -16.94
C ASN A 139 4.53 -2.14 -17.53
N GLY A 140 5.03 -1.17 -16.77
CA GLY A 140 5.21 0.21 -17.22
C GLY A 140 3.94 1.07 -17.17
N ASN A 141 2.86 0.61 -16.53
CA ASN A 141 1.67 1.44 -16.35
C ASN A 141 1.87 2.39 -15.16
N LEU A 142 1.44 3.64 -15.33
CA LEU A 142 1.35 4.59 -14.24
C LEU A 142 0.30 4.12 -13.24
N VAL A 143 0.60 4.24 -11.94
CA VAL A 143 -0.36 4.02 -10.86
C VAL A 143 -0.92 5.37 -10.42
N ILE A 144 -2.12 5.71 -10.88
CA ILE A 144 -2.73 7.02 -10.63
C ILE A 144 -3.74 6.96 -9.48
N LEU A 145 -3.66 7.94 -8.58
CA LEU A 145 -4.68 8.24 -7.58
C LEU A 145 -5.42 9.53 -8.00
N ASP A 146 -6.70 9.39 -8.30
CA ASP A 146 -7.55 10.47 -8.77
C ASP A 146 -8.39 11.07 -7.64
N PRO A 147 -8.19 12.35 -7.24
CA PRO A 147 -9.03 13.00 -6.24
C PRO A 147 -10.52 13.06 -6.60
N TYR A 148 -10.83 13.20 -7.89
CA TYR A 148 -12.19 13.38 -8.40
C TYR A 148 -12.82 12.05 -8.82
N TRP A 149 -12.66 11.03 -7.98
CA TRP A 149 -13.24 9.70 -8.22
C TRP A 149 -14.75 9.70 -7.94
N TYR A 150 -15.52 8.99 -8.76
CA TYR A 150 -16.88 8.59 -8.44
C TYR A 150 -17.18 7.23 -9.07
N ASP A 151 -18.19 6.55 -8.55
CA ASP A 151 -18.50 5.20 -8.99
C ASP A 151 -18.95 5.24 -10.47
N GLY A 152 -18.44 4.31 -11.26
CA GLY A 152 -18.64 4.30 -12.71
C GLY A 152 -17.79 5.28 -13.52
N LYS A 153 -16.97 6.16 -12.90
CA LYS A 153 -16.17 7.16 -13.62
C LYS A 153 -15.34 6.57 -14.77
N PHE A 154 -14.61 5.49 -14.49
CA PHE A 154 -13.69 4.84 -15.44
C PHE A 154 -14.37 3.83 -16.36
N THR A 155 -15.68 3.62 -16.20
CA THR A 155 -16.50 2.84 -17.13
C THR A 155 -17.43 3.71 -17.96
N LEU A 156 -17.51 5.01 -17.70
CA LEU A 156 -18.46 5.94 -18.31
C LEU A 156 -18.25 6.10 -19.83
N THR A 157 -17.01 6.22 -20.29
CA THR A 157 -16.69 6.45 -21.71
C THR A 157 -15.94 5.27 -22.32
N ALA A 158 -16.04 5.11 -23.64
CA ALA A 158 -15.32 4.07 -24.37
C ALA A 158 -13.79 4.21 -24.19
N ALA A 159 -13.27 5.44 -24.21
CA ALA A 159 -11.86 5.70 -23.98
C ALA A 159 -11.41 5.26 -22.57
N ARG A 160 -12.16 5.62 -21.52
CA ARG A 160 -11.82 5.21 -20.15
C ARG A 160 -11.85 3.69 -19.99
N ARG A 161 -12.87 3.01 -20.54
CA ARG A 161 -12.95 1.53 -20.55
C ARG A 161 -11.77 0.87 -21.26
N LYS A 162 -11.32 1.46 -22.37
CA LYS A 162 -10.24 0.92 -23.21
C LYS A 162 -8.84 1.15 -22.61
N TYR A 163 -8.60 2.34 -22.06
CA TYR A 163 -7.24 2.79 -21.71
C TYR A 163 -6.94 2.83 -20.22
N THR A 164 -7.95 2.60 -19.36
CA THR A 164 -7.74 2.60 -17.90
C THR A 164 -8.16 1.29 -17.26
N ARG A 165 -7.45 0.89 -16.20
CA ARG A 165 -7.78 -0.28 -15.39
C ARG A 165 -7.80 0.11 -13.92
N VAL A 166 -8.95 -0.11 -13.26
CA VAL A 166 -9.07 0.06 -11.81
C VAL A 166 -8.56 -1.19 -11.12
N LYS A 167 -7.59 -1.04 -10.21
CA LYS A 167 -7.15 -2.11 -9.30
C LYS A 167 -7.15 -1.59 -7.87
N ASN A 168 -7.08 -2.51 -6.90
CA ASN A 168 -7.02 -2.18 -5.47
C ASN A 168 -8.14 -1.22 -5.00
N GLY A 169 -9.29 -1.24 -5.68
CA GLY A 169 -10.47 -0.40 -5.41
C GLY A 169 -10.39 1.08 -5.80
N ARG A 170 -9.19 1.64 -6.03
CA ARG A 170 -8.99 3.10 -6.19
C ARG A 170 -7.78 3.52 -7.03
N GLU A 171 -6.96 2.58 -7.47
CA GLU A 171 -5.76 2.87 -8.25
C GLU A 171 -6.10 2.69 -9.73
N VAL A 172 -5.84 3.73 -10.53
CA VAL A 172 -6.11 3.73 -11.97
C VAL A 172 -4.80 3.51 -12.70
N TYR A 173 -4.75 2.43 -13.47
CA TYR A 173 -3.59 2.03 -14.25
C TYR A 173 -3.78 2.50 -15.69
N VAL A 174 -2.78 3.20 -16.23
CA VAL A 174 -2.79 3.75 -17.58
C VAL A 174 -1.37 3.77 -18.15
N ARG A 175 -1.20 3.50 -19.45
CA ARG A 175 0.12 3.61 -20.09
C ARG A 175 0.49 5.08 -20.28
N PRO A 176 1.76 5.47 -20.09
CA PRO A 176 2.23 6.84 -20.34
C PRO A 176 1.81 7.37 -21.72
N ALA A 177 1.96 6.55 -22.77
CA ALA A 177 1.60 6.92 -24.15
C ALA A 177 0.10 7.19 -24.32
N ASP A 178 -0.76 6.49 -23.59
CA ASP A 178 -2.21 6.69 -23.70
C ASP A 178 -2.64 8.01 -23.05
N LEU A 179 -1.97 8.40 -21.96
CA LEU A 179 -2.25 9.62 -21.19
C LEU A 179 -1.59 10.88 -21.77
N LYS A 180 -0.50 10.74 -22.55
CA LYS A 180 0.33 11.86 -23.04
C LYS A 180 -0.48 13.02 -23.63
N GLY A 181 -1.52 12.73 -24.41
CA GLY A 181 -2.37 13.76 -25.05
C GLY A 181 -3.28 14.53 -24.09
N ASP A 182 -3.47 14.05 -22.86
CA ASP A 182 -4.31 14.70 -21.85
C ASP A 182 -3.48 15.62 -20.94
N VAL A 183 -2.15 15.50 -20.96
CA VAL A 183 -1.24 16.17 -20.01
C VAL A 183 -1.00 17.63 -20.40
N LEU A 184 -1.24 18.53 -19.45
CA LEU A 184 -0.88 19.94 -19.53
C LEU A 184 0.48 20.23 -18.89
N SER A 185 0.73 19.67 -17.69
CA SER A 185 2.02 19.78 -17.01
C SER A 185 2.22 18.67 -15.99
N LEU A 186 3.48 18.37 -15.70
CA LEU A 186 3.94 17.34 -14.77
C LEU A 186 4.80 18.00 -13.70
N TRP A 187 4.47 17.73 -12.45
CA TRP A 187 5.17 18.24 -11.26
C TRP A 187 5.85 17.05 -10.58
N LEU A 188 7.13 16.88 -10.84
CA LEU A 188 7.93 15.77 -10.33
C LEU A 188 8.44 16.14 -8.94
N PHE A 189 8.05 15.41 -7.90
CA PHE A 189 8.45 15.68 -6.52
C PHE A 189 9.53 14.69 -6.07
N THR A 190 10.67 15.23 -5.63
CA THR A 190 11.82 14.47 -5.11
C THR A 190 11.94 14.72 -3.62
N PRO A 191 11.61 13.75 -2.76
CA PRO A 191 11.81 13.90 -1.34
C PRO A 191 13.28 13.63 -0.96
N LYS A 192 13.69 13.99 0.27
CA LYS A 192 15.03 13.66 0.78
C LYS A 192 15.26 12.14 0.80
N ARG A 193 16.52 11.70 0.66
CA ARG A 193 16.88 10.27 0.51
C ARG A 193 16.52 9.38 1.71
N ASP A 194 16.29 9.94 2.87
CA ASP A 194 16.09 9.26 4.16
C ASP A 194 14.62 9.14 4.59
N VAL A 195 13.67 9.55 3.75
CA VAL A 195 12.24 9.44 4.07
C VAL A 195 11.63 8.13 3.61
N ARG A 196 10.67 7.63 4.39
CA ARG A 196 9.86 6.47 4.01
C ARG A 196 8.91 6.85 2.87
N LEU A 197 8.99 6.12 1.77
CA LEU A 197 8.07 6.22 0.63
C LEU A 197 6.98 5.15 0.69
N ALA A 198 5.76 5.52 0.31
CA ALA A 198 4.65 4.59 0.19
C ALA A 198 4.53 4.08 -1.25
N TYR A 199 4.13 2.81 -1.40
CA TYR A 199 4.03 2.13 -2.69
C TYR A 199 2.71 1.36 -2.81
N SER A 200 2.19 1.31 -4.04
CA SER A 200 1.15 0.35 -4.41
C SER A 200 1.71 -1.06 -4.33
N THR A 201 0.86 -2.06 -4.07
CA THR A 201 1.30 -3.48 -4.10
C THR A 201 1.75 -3.97 -5.47
N GLN A 202 1.48 -3.21 -6.53
CA GLN A 202 1.90 -3.51 -7.91
C GLN A 202 3.12 -2.69 -8.36
N ASP A 203 3.57 -1.73 -7.53
CA ASP A 203 4.70 -0.86 -7.84
C ASP A 203 6.00 -1.67 -7.93
N ILE A 204 6.92 -1.23 -8.79
CA ILE A 204 8.22 -1.90 -8.96
C ILE A 204 9.07 -1.93 -7.67
N HIS A 205 8.90 -0.97 -6.76
CA HIS A 205 9.62 -0.88 -5.49
C HIS A 205 8.89 -1.58 -4.35
N TYR A 206 7.68 -2.09 -4.57
CA TYR A 206 6.93 -2.73 -3.51
C TYR A 206 7.62 -4.01 -3.03
N ARG A 207 7.99 -4.00 -1.76
CA ARG A 207 8.46 -5.17 -1.04
C ARG A 207 7.36 -5.62 -0.09
N LYS A 208 6.87 -6.84 -0.28
CA LYS A 208 5.93 -7.45 0.67
C LYS A 208 6.59 -7.47 2.05
N PRO A 209 5.94 -6.93 3.10
CA PRO A 209 6.50 -7.02 4.45
C PRO A 209 6.83 -8.46 4.81
N ALA A 210 7.95 -8.65 5.51
CA ALA A 210 8.26 -9.95 6.08
C ALA A 210 7.12 -10.35 7.02
N PRO A 211 6.66 -11.61 6.96
CA PRO A 211 5.58 -12.04 7.82
C PRO A 211 6.07 -12.09 9.28
N THR A 212 5.18 -11.72 10.20
CA THR A 212 5.42 -11.74 11.65
C THR A 212 4.92 -13.04 12.24
N ALA A 213 5.70 -13.64 13.14
CA ALA A 213 5.27 -14.83 13.86
C ALA A 213 3.99 -14.53 14.67
N PRO A 214 3.03 -15.47 14.73
CA PRO A 214 1.90 -15.32 15.63
C PRO A 214 2.36 -15.37 17.09
N THR A 215 1.65 -14.66 17.96
CA THR A 215 1.79 -14.85 19.41
C THR A 215 1.04 -16.12 19.80
N VAL A 216 1.78 -17.12 20.28
CA VAL A 216 1.23 -18.38 20.78
C VAL A 216 1.64 -18.49 22.25
N LYS A 217 0.74 -18.96 23.12
CA LYS A 217 1.01 -19.21 24.54
C LYS A 217 1.11 -20.71 24.79
N PRO A 218 1.73 -21.16 25.89
CA PRO A 218 1.60 -22.54 26.33
C PRO A 218 0.12 -22.96 26.45
N GLY A 219 -0.20 -24.18 26.05
CA GLY A 219 -1.58 -24.67 25.97
C GLY A 219 -1.75 -25.84 25.01
N THR A 220 -2.96 -26.40 24.95
CA THR A 220 -3.28 -27.51 24.05
C THR A 220 -3.82 -27.00 22.71
N TYR A 221 -3.23 -27.47 21.61
CA TYR A 221 -3.58 -27.09 20.25
C TYR A 221 -3.75 -28.32 19.36
N HIS A 222 -4.45 -28.18 18.24
CA HIS A 222 -4.57 -29.26 17.25
C HIS A 222 -3.72 -28.98 16.02
N LEU A 223 -2.95 -29.98 15.59
CA LEU A 223 -2.14 -29.88 14.38
C LEU A 223 -3.01 -29.70 13.14
N THR A 224 -2.74 -28.66 12.33
CA THR A 224 -3.46 -28.43 11.07
C THR A 224 -2.84 -29.17 9.89
N ALA A 225 -1.63 -29.72 10.06
CA ALA A 225 -0.91 -30.55 9.11
C ALA A 225 0.02 -31.53 9.83
N VAL A 226 0.48 -32.59 9.15
CA VAL A 226 1.51 -33.49 9.66
C VAL A 226 2.76 -32.69 10.05
N ARG A 227 3.32 -32.92 11.25
CA ARG A 227 4.51 -32.21 11.78
C ARG A 227 5.55 -33.19 12.29
N GLY A 228 6.82 -32.93 11.95
CA GLY A 228 7.95 -33.69 12.48
C GLY A 228 8.25 -33.33 13.94
N ILE A 229 8.77 -34.29 14.70
CA ILE A 229 9.20 -34.11 16.09
C ILE A 229 10.74 -34.15 16.17
N TYR A 230 11.32 -33.14 16.77
CA TYR A 230 12.75 -32.84 16.77
C TYR A 230 13.34 -32.91 18.18
N LYS A 231 14.65 -33.15 18.25
CA LYS A 231 15.39 -33.25 19.51
C LYS A 231 15.50 -31.90 20.23
N GLY A 232 15.56 -30.80 19.47
CA GLY A 232 15.60 -29.43 19.95
C GLY A 232 14.78 -28.48 19.07
N ALA A 233 14.68 -27.22 19.48
CA ALA A 233 14.07 -26.20 18.65
C ALA A 233 14.93 -25.99 17.39
N GLY A 234 14.36 -26.27 16.21
CA GLY A 234 15.05 -26.10 14.93
C GLY A 234 15.39 -27.43 14.25
N ALA A 235 15.26 -27.46 12.92
CA ALA A 235 15.46 -28.68 12.14
C ALA A 235 16.89 -29.25 12.24
N ALA A 236 17.89 -28.38 12.44
CA ALA A 236 19.29 -28.76 12.59
C ALA A 236 19.56 -29.60 13.86
N SER A 237 18.66 -29.57 14.85
CA SER A 237 18.78 -30.43 16.04
C SER A 237 18.61 -31.93 15.72
N GLY A 238 18.13 -32.26 14.53
CA GLY A 238 17.84 -33.62 14.11
C GLY A 238 16.45 -34.07 14.54
N ARG A 239 15.79 -34.82 13.66
CA ARG A 239 14.49 -35.42 13.94
C ARG A 239 14.65 -36.58 14.93
N LYS A 240 13.64 -36.78 15.78
CA LYS A 240 13.54 -38.00 16.60
C LYS A 240 13.03 -39.15 15.73
N THR A 241 13.26 -40.37 16.16
CA THR A 241 12.56 -41.54 15.61
C THR A 241 11.29 -41.83 16.41
N VAL A 242 10.34 -42.57 15.83
CA VAL A 242 9.07 -42.95 16.48
C VAL A 242 9.32 -43.63 17.84
N GLY A 243 10.36 -44.47 17.93
CA GLY A 243 10.72 -45.15 19.18
C GLY A 243 11.08 -44.21 20.34
N LYS A 244 11.44 -42.96 20.06
CA LYS A 244 11.82 -41.92 21.04
C LYS A 244 10.67 -40.96 21.38
N LEU A 245 9.45 -41.22 20.91
CA LEU A 245 8.26 -40.48 21.33
C LEU A 245 7.68 -41.06 22.63
N THR A 246 6.82 -40.29 23.30
CA THR A 246 5.97 -40.81 24.38
C THR A 246 4.99 -41.86 23.83
N GLU A 247 4.36 -42.65 24.69
CA GLU A 247 3.36 -43.64 24.25
C GLU A 247 2.20 -42.99 23.48
N ASN A 248 1.66 -41.88 24.00
CA ASN A 248 0.66 -41.10 23.30
C ASN A 248 1.20 -40.55 21.96
N GLY A 249 2.44 -40.05 21.94
CA GLY A 249 3.11 -39.61 20.72
C GLY A 249 3.24 -40.71 19.66
N LYS A 250 3.51 -41.96 20.07
CA LYS A 250 3.56 -43.13 19.17
C LYS A 250 2.19 -43.45 18.59
N ALA A 251 1.12 -43.41 19.40
CA ALA A 251 -0.25 -43.65 18.94
C ALA A 251 -0.70 -42.65 17.86
N HIS A 252 -0.19 -41.42 17.93
CA HIS A 252 -0.47 -40.35 16.96
C HIS A 252 0.61 -40.19 15.87
N ALA A 253 1.63 -41.05 15.83
CA ALA A 253 2.66 -41.03 14.81
C ALA A 253 2.12 -41.53 13.46
N THR A 254 2.64 -41.01 12.34
CA THR A 254 2.26 -41.45 10.99
C THR A 254 2.82 -42.82 10.61
N ALA A 255 3.82 -43.32 11.36
CA ALA A 255 4.46 -44.61 11.14
C ALA A 255 4.54 -45.38 12.46
N SER A 256 4.48 -46.72 12.39
CA SER A 256 4.61 -47.64 13.52
C SER A 256 6.05 -48.15 13.73
N ASN A 257 6.89 -48.12 12.69
CA ASN A 257 8.29 -48.56 12.78
C ASN A 257 9.09 -47.68 13.77
N PRO A 258 9.62 -48.23 14.88
CA PRO A 258 10.36 -47.46 15.88
C PRO A 258 11.62 -46.74 15.36
N LYS A 259 12.19 -47.21 14.24
CA LYS A 259 13.36 -46.62 13.59
C LYS A 259 13.01 -45.54 12.56
N ALA A 260 11.73 -45.42 12.18
CA ALA A 260 11.29 -44.38 11.24
C ALA A 260 11.33 -42.99 11.87
N ASP A 261 11.44 -41.97 11.02
CA ASP A 261 11.34 -40.57 11.42
C ASP A 261 10.01 -40.25 12.09
N ALA A 262 10.07 -39.52 13.21
CA ALA A 262 8.89 -39.14 13.97
C ALA A 262 8.12 -38.00 13.30
N TYR A 263 6.89 -38.30 12.88
CA TYR A 263 5.89 -37.33 12.45
C TYR A 263 4.57 -37.58 13.15
N LEU A 264 3.92 -36.54 13.68
CA LEU A 264 2.56 -36.61 14.21
C LEU A 264 1.53 -36.32 13.13
N LYS A 265 0.41 -37.04 13.16
CA LYS A 265 -0.72 -36.88 12.22
C LYS A 265 -1.35 -35.48 12.33
N LYS A 266 -1.93 -35.00 11.23
CA LYS A 266 -2.88 -33.88 11.27
C LYS A 266 -4.02 -34.22 12.24
N GLY A 267 -4.47 -33.23 13.01
CA GLY A 267 -5.54 -33.38 13.99
C GLY A 267 -5.05 -33.86 15.36
N THR A 268 -3.78 -34.23 15.51
CA THR A 268 -3.22 -34.60 16.82
C THR A 268 -3.27 -33.41 17.77
N ALA A 269 -3.81 -33.62 18.97
CA ALA A 269 -3.72 -32.65 20.06
C ALA A 269 -2.29 -32.64 20.63
N VAL A 270 -1.72 -31.45 20.79
CA VAL A 270 -0.39 -31.25 21.36
C VAL A 270 -0.46 -30.19 22.45
N THR A 271 0.00 -30.52 23.65
CA THR A 271 0.19 -29.54 24.72
C THR A 271 1.58 -28.94 24.60
N LEU A 272 1.62 -27.66 24.27
CA LEU A 272 2.85 -26.89 24.14
C LEU A 272 3.22 -26.28 25.49
N THR A 273 4.46 -26.50 25.94
CA THR A 273 4.96 -26.02 27.23
C THR A 273 5.97 -24.88 27.09
N ASP A 274 6.72 -24.85 25.99
CA ASP A 274 7.71 -23.82 25.66
C ASP A 274 7.54 -23.41 24.20
N ILE A 275 7.76 -22.12 23.91
CA ILE A 275 7.59 -21.51 22.60
C ILE A 275 8.79 -20.63 22.30
N ARG A 276 9.48 -20.95 21.20
CA ARG A 276 10.73 -20.27 20.81
C ARG A 276 10.69 -19.81 19.38
N LEU A 277 10.89 -18.50 19.18
CA LEU A 277 11.18 -17.93 17.87
C LEU A 277 12.68 -18.02 17.62
N LEU A 278 13.09 -18.75 16.59
CA LEU A 278 14.50 -18.90 16.26
C LEU A 278 14.97 -17.79 15.31
N SER A 279 16.29 -17.61 15.19
CA SER A 279 16.91 -16.68 14.23
C SER A 279 16.57 -16.97 12.77
N THR A 280 16.29 -18.24 12.44
CA THR A 280 15.71 -18.66 11.15
C THR A 280 14.36 -18.01 10.85
N GLY A 281 13.72 -17.47 11.89
CA GLY A 281 12.40 -16.87 11.86
C GLY A 281 11.27 -17.86 12.06
N ASN A 282 11.52 -19.17 12.18
CA ASN A 282 10.44 -20.13 12.46
C ASN A 282 10.09 -20.15 13.96
N LEU A 283 8.81 -20.32 14.25
CA LEU A 283 8.30 -20.48 15.62
C LEU A 283 8.17 -21.97 15.94
N TRP A 284 8.74 -22.37 17.07
CA TRP A 284 8.77 -23.74 17.54
C TRP A 284 8.04 -23.88 18.86
N GLY A 285 7.31 -24.97 19.02
CA GLY A 285 6.68 -25.36 20.27
C GLY A 285 7.30 -26.66 20.79
N HIS A 286 7.45 -26.77 22.11
CA HIS A 286 7.84 -28.01 22.77
C HIS A 286 6.61 -28.73 23.31
N CYS A 287 6.44 -30.01 22.96
CA CYS A 287 5.47 -30.90 23.57
C CYS A 287 6.20 -32.07 24.28
N PRO A 288 5.51 -32.93 25.06
CA PRO A 288 6.16 -34.03 25.78
C PRO A 288 7.00 -34.97 24.90
N SER A 289 6.65 -35.11 23.62
CA SER A 289 7.39 -35.95 22.68
C SER A 289 8.61 -35.26 22.06
N GLY A 290 8.72 -33.93 22.12
CA GLY A 290 9.83 -33.14 21.62
C GLY A 290 9.39 -31.82 20.97
N TRP A 291 10.26 -31.25 20.14
CA TRP A 291 10.03 -29.96 19.50
C TRP A 291 9.37 -30.09 18.13
N LEU A 292 8.48 -29.16 17.78
CA LEU A 292 7.86 -29.09 16.46
C LEU A 292 7.77 -27.64 15.96
N CYS A 293 7.87 -27.47 14.65
CA CYS A 293 7.63 -26.18 14.01
C CYS A 293 6.12 -25.90 14.01
N ILE A 294 5.69 -24.85 14.72
CA ILE A 294 4.29 -24.43 14.85
C ILE A 294 3.93 -23.25 13.95
N TRP A 295 4.93 -22.50 13.47
CA TRP A 295 4.78 -21.53 12.38
C TRP A 295 6.06 -21.41 11.55
N GLU A 296 5.91 -21.40 10.23
CA GLU A 296 7.02 -21.20 9.29
C GLU A 296 6.96 -19.81 8.64
N LYS A 297 8.08 -19.08 8.72
CA LYS A 297 8.20 -17.74 8.16
C LYS A 297 8.13 -17.72 6.64
N LYS A 298 8.79 -18.67 5.95
CA LYS A 298 8.87 -18.71 4.48
C LYS A 298 7.49 -18.82 3.84
N GLY A 299 6.65 -19.74 4.31
CA GLY A 299 5.27 -19.89 3.86
C GLY A 299 4.24 -19.01 4.56
N ASN A 300 4.64 -18.26 5.60
CA ASN A 300 3.74 -17.60 6.56
C ASN A 300 2.59 -18.53 7.00
N LYS A 301 2.93 -19.74 7.42
CA LYS A 301 1.97 -20.80 7.68
C LYS A 301 2.01 -21.26 9.12
N THR A 302 0.87 -21.18 9.80
CA THR A 302 0.66 -21.71 11.15
C THR A 302 0.18 -23.15 11.07
N PHE A 303 0.76 -24.03 11.89
CA PHE A 303 0.51 -25.47 11.89
C PHE A 303 -0.32 -25.95 13.08
N ILE A 304 -0.84 -25.01 13.86
CA ILE A 304 -1.68 -25.24 15.03
C ILE A 304 -2.94 -24.38 14.94
N LYS A 305 -4.02 -24.84 15.57
CA LYS A 305 -5.27 -24.11 15.78
C LYS A 305 -5.87 -24.46 17.13
#